data_AF-A0A1F8C1L8-F1
#
_entry.id   AF-A0A1F8C1L8-F1
#
_cell.length_a   1.000
_cell.length_b   1.000
_cell.length_c   1.000
_cell.angle_alpha   90.00
_cell.angle_beta   90.00
_cell.angle_gamma   90.00
#
_symmetry.space_group_name_H-M   'P 1'
#
loop_
_entity.id
_entity.type
_entity.pdbx_description
1 polymer ?
#
loop_
_entity_poly.entity_id
_entity_poly.type
_entity_poly.pdbx_seq_one_letter_code
_entity_poly.pdbx_strand_id
1 'polypeptide(L)'
;MAKIEKKVWPKYFEAILRGDKTFEIRLADFGCNKGDVLVLREWDPERKDYTGRTIDKKVTYIVKTKDLSFWSKEEIEKHGYQVIGFK
;
A
#
# COMPACT_ATOMS: atom_id res chain seq x y z
N MET A 1 1.69 -11.16 -14.83
CA MET A 1 0.89 -10.13 -14.13
C MET A 1 -0.04 -10.86 -13.17
N ALA A 2 0.24 -10.79 -11.88
CA ALA A 2 -0.63 -11.36 -10.85
C ALA A 2 -1.64 -10.32 -10.35
N LYS A 3 -2.80 -10.79 -9.88
CA LYS A 3 -3.74 -9.99 -9.08
C LYS A 3 -3.54 -10.35 -7.61
N ILE A 4 -3.28 -9.35 -6.78
CA ILE A 4 -3.00 -9.52 -5.35
C ILE A 4 -4.10 -8.80 -4.58
N GLU A 5 -4.92 -9.55 -3.85
CA GLU A 5 -6.00 -8.97 -3.05
C GLU A 5 -5.50 -8.53 -1.67
N LYS A 6 -5.82 -7.29 -1.28
CA LYS A 6 -5.56 -6.78 0.06
C LYS A 6 -6.75 -6.00 0.60
N LYS A 7 -6.98 -6.10 1.91
CA LYS A 7 -7.94 -5.25 2.63
C LYS A 7 -7.44 -3.82 2.66
N VAL A 8 -8.36 -2.86 2.54
CA VAL A 8 -8.12 -1.43 2.77
C VAL A 8 -9.28 -0.85 3.57
N TRP A 9 -9.00 0.06 4.50
CA TRP A 9 -10.05 0.70 5.29
C TRP A 9 -10.73 1.83 4.52
N PRO A 10 -11.98 2.20 4.87
CA PRO A 10 -12.77 3.13 4.06
C PRO A 10 -12.11 4.49 3.86
N LYS A 11 -11.50 5.04 4.92
CA LYS A 11 -10.75 6.30 4.85
C LYS A 11 -9.66 6.29 3.76
N TYR A 12 -8.92 5.19 3.63
CA TYR A 12 -7.85 5.08 2.65
C TYR A 12 -8.39 4.72 1.27
N PHE A 13 -9.43 3.89 1.20
CA PHE A 13 -10.13 3.57 -0.05
C PHE A 13 -10.60 4.87 -0.74
N GLU A 14 -11.29 5.75 -0.02
CA GLU A 14 -11.74 7.04 -0.55
C GLU A 14 -10.58 7.95 -0.99
N ALA A 15 -9.51 8.04 -0.19
CA ALA A 15 -8.35 8.84 -0.56
C ALA A 15 -7.64 8.31 -1.83
N ILE A 16 -7.62 6.99 -2.01
CA ILE A 16 -7.06 6.31 -3.19
C ILE A 16 -7.97 6.48 -4.41
N LEU A 17 -9.30 6.45 -4.19
CA LEU A 17 -10.31 6.66 -5.22
C LEU A 17 -10.22 8.07 -5.80
N ARG A 18 -10.09 9.09 -4.93
CA ARG A 18 -9.94 10.50 -5.34
C ARG A 18 -8.58 10.85 -5.93
N GLY A 19 -7.59 9.97 -5.79
CA GLY A 19 -6.21 10.23 -6.23
C GLY A 19 -5.40 11.11 -5.28
N ASP A 20 -5.90 11.38 -4.07
CA ASP A 20 -5.15 12.08 -3.02
C ASP A 20 -4.02 11.21 -2.47
N LYS A 21 -4.25 9.89 -2.42
CA LYS A 21 -3.28 8.88 -1.98
C LYS A 21 -2.85 8.01 -3.16
N THR A 22 -1.62 8.24 -3.63
CA THR A 22 -1.04 7.54 -4.79
C THR A 22 -0.02 6.45 -4.43
N PHE A 23 0.05 6.05 -3.16
CA PHE A 23 0.98 5.05 -2.65
C PHE A 23 0.31 4.09 -1.66
N GLU A 24 0.87 2.88 -1.51
CA GLU A 24 0.50 1.90 -0.49
C GLU A 24 1.73 1.52 0.36
N ILE A 25 1.52 1.29 1.65
CA ILE A 25 2.55 0.78 2.56
C ILE A 25 2.05 -0.56 3.11
N ARG A 26 2.87 -1.60 2.99
CA ARG A 26 2.54 -2.95 3.47
C ARG A 26 3.80 -3.60 4.05
N LEU A 27 3.58 -4.54 4.97
CA LEU A 27 4.62 -5.47 5.35
C LEU A 27 5.08 -6.24 4.09
N ALA A 28 6.38 -6.42 3.93
CA ALA A 28 6.96 -7.13 2.79
C ALA A 28 6.90 -8.66 2.97
N ASP A 29 5.74 -9.18 3.36
CA ASP A 29 5.47 -10.60 3.66
C ASP A 29 4.79 -11.37 2.51
N PHE A 30 4.67 -10.75 1.33
CA PHE A 30 4.09 -11.35 0.13
C PHE A 30 4.85 -10.95 -1.13
N GLY A 31 4.73 -11.78 -2.18
CA GLY A 31 5.26 -11.46 -3.50
C GLY A 31 4.44 -10.35 -4.16
N CYS A 32 5.13 -9.31 -4.65
CA CYS A 32 4.56 -8.20 -5.39
C CYS A 32 5.64 -7.63 -6.30
N ASN A 33 5.35 -7.49 -7.59
CA ASN A 33 6.30 -7.00 -8.59
C ASN A 33 5.72 -5.85 -9.40
N LYS A 34 6.60 -5.04 -10.00
CA LYS A 34 6.19 -4.02 -10.97
C LYS A 34 5.37 -4.68 -12.10
N GLY A 35 4.22 -4.09 -12.41
CA GLY A 35 3.29 -4.60 -13.41
C GLY A 35 2.18 -5.49 -12.85
N ASP A 36 2.26 -5.96 -11.60
CA ASP A 36 1.15 -6.63 -10.93
C ASP A 36 0.00 -5.66 -10.63
N VAL A 37 -1.17 -6.19 -10.28
CA VAL A 37 -2.34 -5.41 -9.88
C VAL A 37 -2.65 -5.70 -8.42
N LEU A 38 -2.66 -4.64 -7.61
CA LEU A 38 -3.16 -4.69 -6.24
C LEU A 38 -4.67 -4.41 -6.27
N VAL A 39 -5.45 -5.42 -5.91
CA VAL A 39 -6.92 -5.33 -5.79
C VAL A 39 -7.24 -4.96 -4.35
N LEU A 40 -7.56 -3.69 -4.13
CA LEU A 40 -7.87 -3.15 -2.82
C LEU A 40 -9.36 -3.31 -2.53
N ARG A 41 -9.68 -4.22 -1.61
CA ARG A 41 -11.04 -4.54 -1.19
C ARG A 41 -11.37 -3.74 0.06
N GLU A 42 -12.40 -2.90 -0.01
CA GLU A 42 -12.79 -2.11 1.13
C GLU A 42 -13.37 -3.01 2.23
N TRP A 43 -12.81 -2.87 3.43
CA TRP A 43 -13.23 -3.57 4.64
C TRP A 43 -13.78 -2.56 5.65
N ASP A 44 -15.04 -2.74 6.04
CA ASP A 44 -15.68 -1.97 7.09
C ASP A 44 -15.36 -2.58 8.47
N PRO A 45 -14.59 -1.89 9.33
CA PRO A 45 -14.22 -2.42 10.64
C PRO A 45 -15.38 -2.46 11.64
N GLU A 46 -16.42 -1.65 11.46
CA GLU A 46 -17.60 -1.62 12.34
C GLU A 46 -18.50 -2.82 12.03
N ARG A 47 -18.79 -3.04 10.74
CA ARG A 47 -19.57 -4.20 10.28
C ARG A 47 -18.79 -5.50 10.31
N LYS A 48 -17.45 -5.42 10.40
CA LYS A 48 -16.51 -6.56 10.28
C LYS A 48 -16.74 -7.35 8.99
N ASP A 49 -17.01 -6.64 7.90
CA ASP A 49 -17.31 -7.25 6.61
C ASP A 49 -16.78 -6.39 5.45
N TYR A 50 -16.68 -6.98 4.26
CA TYR A 50 -16.41 -6.26 3.04
C TYR A 50 -17.65 -5.48 2.59
N THR A 51 -17.45 -4.25 2.13
CA THR A 51 -18.57 -3.43 1.61
C THR A 51 -18.98 -3.84 0.19
N GLY A 52 -18.19 -4.69 -0.46
CA GLY A 52 -18.32 -5.05 -1.88
C GLY A 52 -17.55 -4.12 -2.82
N ARG A 53 -17.05 -2.98 -2.34
CA ARG A 53 -16.28 -2.04 -3.17
C ARG A 53 -14.84 -2.50 -3.35
N THR A 54 -14.32 -2.29 -4.57
CA THR A 54 -12.95 -2.64 -4.94
C THR A 54 -12.32 -1.56 -5.81
N ILE A 55 -11.00 -1.40 -5.71
CA ILE A 55 -10.19 -0.57 -6.60
C ILE A 55 -8.97 -1.37 -7.04
N ASP A 56 -8.73 -1.40 -8.35
CA ASP A 56 -7.54 -2.01 -8.94
C ASP A 56 -6.46 -0.93 -9.14
N LYS A 57 -5.27 -1.17 -8.60
CA LYS A 57 -4.09 -0.31 -8.84
C LYS A 57 -2.97 -1.12 -9.46
N LYS A 58 -2.51 -0.70 -10.63
CA LYS A 58 -1.30 -1.24 -11.25
C LYS A 58 -0.08 -0.81 -10.43
N VAL A 59 0.75 -1.77 -10.05
CA VAL A 59 1.97 -1.52 -9.30
C VAL A 59 3.03 -0.97 -10.25
N THR A 60 3.40 0.29 -10.08
CA THR A 60 4.36 1.00 -10.95
C THR A 60 5.76 1.06 -10.35
N TYR A 61 5.86 1.03 -9.03
CA TYR A 61 7.11 1.11 -8.27
C TYR A 61 7.00 0.34 -6.95
N ILE A 62 8.09 -0.27 -6.51
CA ILE A 62 8.16 -1.03 -5.26
C ILE A 62 9.51 -0.76 -4.60
N VAL A 63 9.49 -0.54 -3.29
CA VAL A 63 10.66 -0.53 -2.44
C VAL A 63 10.38 -1.41 -1.23
N LYS A 64 11.32 -2.27 -0.88
CA LYS A 64 11.34 -2.99 0.39
C LYS A 64 12.37 -2.34 1.29
N THR A 65 11.96 -1.90 2.46
CA THR A 65 12.83 -1.15 3.38
C THR A 65 14.04 -1.95 3.87
N LYS A 66 13.95 -3.28 3.90
CA LYS A 66 15.08 -4.18 4.22
C LYS A 66 16.20 -4.16 3.17
N ASP A 67 15.90 -3.76 1.93
CA ASP A 67 16.86 -3.73 0.84
C ASP A 67 17.55 -2.35 0.73
N LEU A 68 17.21 -1.40 1.63
CA LEU A 68 17.75 -0.05 1.64
C LEU A 68 18.97 0.05 2.56
N SER A 69 20.03 0.69 2.08
CA SER A 69 21.27 0.95 2.83
C SER A 69 21.65 2.43 2.88
N PHE A 70 20.68 3.33 2.72
CA PHE A 70 20.92 4.78 2.66
C PHE A 70 21.23 5.42 4.01
N TRP A 71 20.73 4.82 5.10
CA TRP A 71 20.81 5.36 6.46
C TRP A 71 21.21 4.27 7.46
N SER A 72 21.75 4.68 8.60
CA SER A 72 22.08 3.76 9.69
C SER A 72 20.81 3.20 10.35
N LYS A 73 20.94 2.10 11.10
CA LYS A 73 19.81 1.53 11.85
C LYS A 73 19.30 2.49 12.92
N GLU A 74 20.21 3.22 13.57
CA GLU A 74 19.91 4.20 14.60
C GLU A 74 19.11 5.39 14.03
N GLU A 75 19.47 5.87 12.83
CA GLU A 75 18.72 6.92 12.14
C GLU A 75 17.31 6.45 11.77
N ILE A 76 17.19 5.23 11.25
CA ILE A 76 15.90 4.62 10.88
C ILE A 76 15.02 4.41 12.12
N GLU A 77 15.57 3.93 13.24
CA GLU A 77 14.83 3.74 14.48
C GLU A 77 14.35 5.07 15.08
N LYS A 78 15.18 6.11 14.98
CA LYS A 78 14.85 7.44 15.49
C LYS A 78 13.81 8.17 14.65
N HIS A 79 13.87 8.05 13.31
CA HIS A 79 13.10 8.90 12.40
C HIS A 79 12.05 8.16 11.56
N GLY A 80 12.24 6.86 11.33
CA GLY A 80 11.43 6.08 10.40
C GLY A 80 11.62 6.49 8.94
N TYR A 81 10.69 6.06 8.08
CA TYR A 81 10.65 6.44 6.68
C TYR A 81 9.43 7.31 6.39
N GLN A 82 9.60 8.34 5.56
CA GLN A 82 8.48 9.07 4.97
C GLN A 82 8.22 8.53 3.56
N VAL A 83 6.99 8.13 3.28
CA VAL A 83 6.56 7.70 1.94
C VAL A 83 5.78 8.83 1.30
N ILE A 84 6.32 9.37 0.21
CA ILE A 84 5.79 10.55 -0.47
C ILE A 84 5.17 10.10 -1.79
N GLY A 85 3.87 10.33 -1.95
CA GLY A 85 3.18 10.14 -3.22
C GLY A 85 3.27 11.38 -4.10
N PHE A 86 3.39 11.19 -5.40
CA PHE A 86 3.32 12.25 -6.41
C PHE A 86 1.99 12.14 -7.18
N LYS A 87 1.56 13.23 -7.81
CA LYS A 87 0.39 13.27 -8.70
C LYS A 87 0.81 13.22 -10.16
#